data_AF-A0A536TUI2-F1
#
_entry.id   AF-A0A536TUI2-F1
#
_cell.length_a   1.000
_cell.length_b   1.000
_cell.length_c   1.000
_cell.angle_alpha   90.00
_cell.angle_beta   90.00
_cell.angle_gamma   90.00
#
_symmetry.space_group_name_H-M   'P 1'
#
loop_
_entity.id
_entity.type
_entity.pdbx_description
1 polymer ?
#
loop_
_entity_poly.entity_id
_entity_poly.type
_entity_poly.pdbx_seq_one_letter_code
_entity_poly.pdbx_strand_id
1 'polypeptide(L)'
;MTFTADAGDAQFGPWNPGIQSQIPAHLRHYCTIFRPENVFTSLADAEEMRDLTGLEFTELVTFQPRRLALHEVLIRVTADLSVPDGSRIEDLGINFRQMTGVLLNRCIEPRMSEIDAIYDAAKRRLSEIVTHELAGLDAAAADSTSALPTAKREFLSFFKRARAPAAVADSDVRDPGQLIATWGAKAHSLPDGAEQTAYRALSTVVSALLIRHGSVWGSRQLIASLVTDMACNHFGSDEIGRLIEPWMTHAAEIEGYSLLPRQEQPVVMNTKGPSASGKSTLRPLQKTLAGDIGVAWSEFALISPDIWRKQLIDYDSLGAVFRYAASFTGEELQLIDQKLDRYMARKAGRGEMSHLLIDRFRFDSFAPDSNEAGSNLLTRFGQIVYLFFVITPPASLVERAWNRGLEFGRYKAVDDTLAHSVVAYSGMPQLFFTWIQRTDKPNFSTTACGSGSVRARSRSVGTTP
;
A
#
# COMPACT_ATOMS: atom_id res chain seq x y z
N MET A 1 29.24 -1.53 7.06
CA MET A 1 30.31 -2.02 7.98
C MET A 1 29.87 -2.15 9.45
N THR A 2 28.60 -1.90 9.79
CA THR A 2 28.07 -1.88 11.17
C THR A 2 27.47 -3.21 11.64
N PHE A 3 26.97 -4.06 10.73
CA PHE A 3 26.20 -5.28 11.07
C PHE A 3 27.00 -6.38 11.79
N THR A 4 28.32 -6.43 11.59
CA THR A 4 29.21 -7.43 12.20
C THR A 4 29.56 -7.13 13.66
N ALA A 5 29.37 -5.89 14.12
CA ALA A 5 29.69 -5.49 15.50
C ALA A 5 28.69 -6.08 16.52
N ASP A 6 27.41 -6.21 16.13
CA ASP A 6 26.35 -6.71 17.00
C ASP A 6 26.49 -8.19 17.37
N ALA A 7 27.11 -9.00 16.50
CA ALA A 7 27.32 -10.41 16.76
C ALA A 7 28.26 -10.66 17.97
N GLY A 8 29.04 -9.65 18.38
CA GLY A 8 29.96 -9.71 19.52
C GLY A 8 29.50 -8.92 20.76
N ASP A 9 28.37 -8.22 20.71
CA ASP A 9 27.86 -7.43 21.82
C ASP A 9 26.85 -8.25 22.65
N ALA A 10 27.25 -8.62 23.87
CA ALA A 10 26.46 -9.44 24.79
C ALA A 10 25.12 -8.82 25.20
N GLN A 11 24.89 -7.52 24.93
CA GLN A 11 23.63 -6.85 25.21
C GLN A 11 22.51 -7.26 24.23
N PHE A 12 22.88 -7.67 23.02
CA PHE A 12 21.91 -7.89 21.94
C PHE A 12 21.84 -9.34 21.50
N GLY A 13 20.64 -9.76 21.09
CA GLY A 13 20.41 -11.11 20.63
C GLY A 13 19.00 -11.32 20.11
N PRO A 14 18.61 -12.57 19.80
CA PRO A 14 17.31 -12.88 19.22
C PRO A 14 16.12 -12.30 19.96
N TRP A 15 16.15 -12.39 21.29
CA TRP A 15 15.06 -11.96 22.15
C TRP A 15 15.24 -10.51 22.66
N ASN A 16 16.31 -9.84 22.26
CA ASN A 16 16.57 -8.43 22.53
C ASN A 16 17.34 -7.79 21.36
N PRO A 17 16.67 -7.51 20.22
CA PRO A 17 17.35 -6.99 19.03
C PRO A 17 17.78 -5.53 19.17
N GLY A 18 17.47 -4.86 20.29
CA GLY A 18 17.76 -3.44 20.50
C GLY A 18 16.78 -2.48 19.82
N ILE A 19 15.63 -2.98 19.38
CA ILE A 19 14.57 -2.20 18.73
C ILE A 19 13.20 -2.55 19.30
N GLN A 20 12.26 -1.60 19.22
CA GLN A 20 10.87 -1.73 19.64
C GLN A 20 9.95 -1.74 18.41
N SER A 21 8.77 -2.37 18.49
CA SER A 21 7.76 -2.31 17.44
C SER A 21 7.37 -0.88 17.09
N GLN A 22 7.07 -0.07 18.11
CA GLN A 22 6.80 1.35 17.93
C GLN A 22 8.11 2.13 17.83
N ILE A 23 8.25 2.89 16.74
CA ILE A 23 9.42 3.75 16.53
C ILE A 23 9.40 4.86 17.59
N PRO A 24 10.48 5.01 18.38
CA PRO A 24 10.58 6.09 19.37
C PRO A 24 10.37 7.46 18.74
N ALA A 25 9.69 8.38 19.46
CA ALA A 25 9.33 9.70 18.92
C ALA A 25 10.54 10.48 18.36
N HIS A 26 11.67 10.46 19.09
CA HIS A 26 12.90 11.11 18.67
C HIS A 26 13.53 10.51 17.40
N LEU A 27 13.11 9.32 16.96
CA LEU A 27 13.59 8.67 15.73
C LEU A 27 12.61 8.78 14.56
N ARG A 28 11.40 9.32 14.75
CA ARG A 28 10.38 9.38 13.68
C ARG A 28 10.86 10.13 12.45
N HIS A 29 11.68 11.16 12.61
CA HIS A 29 12.22 11.93 11.49
C HIS A 29 13.09 11.10 10.53
N TYR A 30 13.56 9.90 10.93
CA TYR A 30 14.23 8.96 10.02
C TYR A 30 13.26 8.16 9.15
N CYS A 31 11.97 8.08 9.51
CA CYS A 31 10.98 7.43 8.67
C CYS A 31 10.92 8.13 7.32
N THR A 32 10.99 7.33 6.26
CA THR A 32 10.99 7.77 4.87
C THR A 32 9.83 8.70 4.51
N ILE A 33 8.67 8.54 5.16
CA ILE A 33 7.49 9.37 4.96
C ILE A 33 7.58 10.76 5.61
N PHE A 34 8.62 11.05 6.40
CA PHE A 34 8.84 12.35 7.05
C PHE A 34 10.15 13.02 6.61
N ARG A 35 10.91 12.38 5.74
CA ARG A 35 12.18 12.93 5.23
C ARG A 35 11.89 14.07 4.25
N PRO A 36 12.48 15.26 4.43
CA PRO A 36 12.16 16.46 3.64
C PRO A 36 12.53 16.34 2.15
N GLU A 37 13.36 15.37 1.77
CA GLU A 37 13.63 15.04 0.37
C GLU A 37 12.57 14.15 -0.29
N ASN A 38 11.67 13.55 0.50
CA ASN A 38 10.65 12.60 0.03
C ASN A 38 9.24 13.20 0.02
N VAL A 39 8.94 14.11 0.96
CA VAL A 39 7.60 14.66 1.18
C VAL A 39 7.62 16.18 1.25
N PHE A 40 6.48 16.80 0.98
CA PHE A 40 6.22 18.22 1.21
C PHE A 40 5.80 18.50 2.65
N THR A 41 5.11 17.54 3.29
CA THR A 41 4.60 17.65 4.66
C THR A 41 5.73 17.45 5.66
N SER A 42 5.94 18.40 6.57
CA SER A 42 6.89 18.21 7.67
C SER A 42 6.34 17.25 8.73
N LEU A 43 7.20 16.64 9.54
CA LEU A 43 6.76 15.81 10.67
C LEU A 43 5.85 16.59 11.64
N ALA A 44 6.17 17.85 11.91
CA ALA A 44 5.38 18.70 12.80
C ALA A 44 3.98 18.93 12.24
N ASP A 45 3.87 19.27 10.95
CA ASP A 45 2.57 19.46 10.29
C ASP A 45 1.77 18.16 10.28
N ALA A 46 2.42 17.02 10.01
CA ALA A 46 1.76 15.71 10.02
C ALA A 46 1.23 15.34 11.42
N GLU A 47 1.98 15.65 12.48
CA GLU A 47 1.54 15.46 13.86
C GLU A 47 0.35 16.35 14.22
N GLU A 48 0.39 17.64 13.85
CA GLU A 48 -0.72 18.57 14.05
C GLU A 48 -1.98 18.13 13.29
N MET A 49 -1.83 17.76 12.01
CA MET A 49 -2.95 17.28 11.19
C MET A 49 -3.52 15.97 11.72
N ARG A 50 -2.69 15.08 12.27
CA ARG A 50 -3.18 13.84 12.91
C ARG A 50 -3.94 14.15 14.18
N ASP A 51 -3.45 15.06 15.02
CA ASP A 51 -4.16 15.46 16.24
C ASP A 51 -5.51 16.10 15.90
N LEU A 52 -5.55 16.83 14.79
CA LEU A 52 -6.74 17.50 14.27
C LEU A 52 -7.76 16.55 13.64
N THR A 53 -7.33 15.59 12.83
CA THR A 53 -8.22 14.76 12.00
C THR A 53 -8.43 13.36 12.57
N GLY A 54 -7.45 12.84 13.32
CA GLY A 54 -7.37 11.44 13.72
C GLY A 54 -6.95 10.47 12.61
N LEU A 55 -6.61 10.97 11.42
CA LEU A 55 -6.14 10.15 10.29
C LEU A 55 -4.72 9.64 10.51
N GLU A 56 -4.39 8.49 9.92
CA GLU A 56 -3.04 7.94 10.02
C GLU A 56 -2.04 8.78 9.21
N PHE A 57 -0.75 8.73 9.59
CA PHE A 57 0.27 9.50 8.90
C PHE A 57 0.36 9.18 7.39
N THR A 58 0.13 7.93 7.02
CA THR A 58 0.09 7.46 5.63
C THR A 58 -0.98 8.15 4.78
N GLU A 59 -2.02 8.71 5.40
CA GLU A 59 -3.09 9.46 4.73
C GLU A 59 -2.82 10.98 4.70
N LEU A 60 -1.93 11.47 5.57
CA LEU A 60 -1.69 12.90 5.79
C LEU A 60 -0.40 13.42 5.12
N VAL A 61 0.62 12.58 4.96
CA VAL A 61 1.87 12.97 4.30
C VAL A 61 1.64 13.17 2.81
N THR A 62 2.23 14.20 2.20
CA THR A 62 2.17 14.43 0.74
C THR A 62 3.54 14.20 0.13
N PHE A 63 3.66 13.23 -0.78
CA PHE A 63 4.94 12.91 -1.41
C PHE A 63 5.31 13.91 -2.51
N GLN A 64 6.62 14.12 -2.66
CA GLN A 64 7.16 14.87 -3.79
C GLN A 64 7.03 14.06 -5.10
N PRO A 65 6.93 14.73 -6.26
CA PRO A 65 6.80 14.05 -7.56
C PRO A 65 7.93 13.05 -7.82
N ARG A 66 9.17 13.44 -7.50
CA ARG A 66 10.36 12.58 -7.58
C ARG A 66 10.19 11.28 -6.78
N ARG A 67 9.61 11.35 -5.58
CA ARG A 67 9.41 10.18 -4.73
C ARG A 67 8.27 9.31 -5.25
N LEU A 68 7.19 9.91 -5.75
CA LEU A 68 6.12 9.19 -6.44
C LEU A 68 6.65 8.48 -7.70
N ALA A 69 7.55 9.10 -8.47
CA ALA A 69 8.19 8.45 -9.61
C ALA A 69 9.00 7.23 -9.20
N LEU A 70 9.73 7.29 -8.07
CA LEU A 70 10.38 6.10 -7.51
C LEU A 70 9.36 4.99 -7.20
N HIS A 71 8.21 5.32 -6.60
CA HIS A 71 7.18 4.33 -6.29
C HIS A 71 6.69 3.64 -7.56
N GLU A 72 6.40 4.42 -8.61
CA GLU A 72 5.94 3.89 -9.90
C GLU A 72 7.01 3.02 -10.57
N VAL A 73 8.29 3.39 -10.53
CA VAL A 73 9.38 2.54 -11.04
C VAL A 73 9.47 1.21 -10.28
N LEU A 74 9.40 1.24 -8.94
CA LEU A 74 9.42 0.02 -8.14
C LEU A 74 8.28 -0.93 -8.54
N ILE A 75 7.09 -0.37 -8.77
CA ILE A 75 5.91 -1.10 -9.22
C ILE A 75 6.15 -1.70 -10.62
N ARG A 76 6.58 -0.90 -11.60
CA ARG A 76 6.82 -1.38 -12.98
C ARG A 76 7.90 -2.44 -13.05
N VAL A 77 9.03 -2.28 -12.36
CA VAL A 77 10.08 -3.30 -12.32
C VAL A 77 9.56 -4.60 -11.70
N THR A 78 8.70 -4.51 -10.69
CA THR A 78 8.11 -5.69 -10.03
C THR A 78 7.05 -6.39 -10.90
N ALA A 79 6.22 -5.61 -11.60
CA ALA A 79 5.02 -6.10 -12.27
C ALA A 79 5.21 -6.39 -13.76
N ASP A 80 6.14 -5.72 -14.43
CA ASP A 80 6.28 -5.72 -15.88
C ASP A 80 7.62 -6.28 -16.36
N LEU A 81 8.64 -6.39 -15.51
CA LEU A 81 9.97 -6.89 -15.90
C LEU A 81 10.29 -8.22 -15.25
N SER A 82 10.98 -9.08 -16.02
CA SER A 82 11.59 -10.28 -15.48
C SER A 82 12.85 -9.90 -14.70
N VAL A 83 12.83 -10.15 -13.38
CA VAL A 83 13.97 -9.88 -12.51
C VAL A 83 14.66 -11.20 -12.18
N PRO A 84 15.93 -11.39 -12.58
CA PRO A 84 16.66 -12.62 -12.30
C PRO A 84 16.78 -12.84 -10.78
N ASP A 85 16.40 -14.02 -10.30
CA ASP A 85 16.47 -14.38 -8.89
C ASP A 85 17.83 -14.95 -8.47
N GLY A 86 18.72 -15.22 -9.43
CA GLY A 86 20.10 -15.65 -9.22
C GLY A 86 20.24 -17.05 -8.61
N SER A 87 21.39 -17.29 -7.99
CA SER A 87 21.73 -18.55 -7.32
C SER A 87 21.53 -18.49 -5.80
N ARG A 88 21.57 -17.29 -5.23
CA ARG A 88 21.41 -16.99 -3.81
C ARG A 88 20.14 -16.20 -3.57
N ILE A 89 19.58 -16.28 -2.36
CA ILE A 89 18.30 -15.64 -2.02
C ILE A 89 18.38 -14.10 -2.15
N GLU A 90 19.54 -13.52 -1.83
CA GLU A 90 19.78 -12.08 -1.92
C GLU A 90 19.96 -11.56 -3.35
N ASP A 91 20.29 -12.42 -4.32
CA ASP A 91 20.59 -12.03 -5.69
C ASP A 91 19.38 -11.32 -6.31
N LEU A 92 18.17 -11.82 -6.05
CA LEU A 92 16.93 -11.13 -6.43
C LEU A 92 16.93 -9.66 -6.00
N GLY A 93 17.24 -9.39 -4.73
CA GLY A 93 17.23 -8.04 -4.21
C GLY A 93 18.35 -7.17 -4.79
N ILE A 94 19.50 -7.77 -5.12
CA ILE A 94 20.63 -7.09 -5.77
C ILE A 94 20.26 -6.71 -7.20
N ASN A 95 19.81 -7.69 -7.99
CA ASN A 95 19.41 -7.50 -9.39
C ASN A 95 18.26 -6.51 -9.52
N PHE A 96 17.25 -6.61 -8.64
CA PHE A 96 16.15 -5.66 -8.59
C PHE A 96 16.65 -4.23 -8.40
N ARG A 97 17.48 -3.98 -7.38
CA ARG A 97 18.02 -2.62 -7.12
C ARG A 97 18.89 -2.12 -8.26
N GLN A 98 19.67 -3.00 -8.89
CA GLN A 98 20.49 -2.63 -10.04
C GLN A 98 19.60 -2.17 -11.21
N MET A 99 18.59 -2.97 -11.58
CA MET A 99 17.65 -2.62 -12.66
C MET A 99 16.91 -1.32 -12.34
N THR A 100 16.36 -1.19 -11.13
CA THR A 100 15.69 0.03 -10.66
C THR A 100 16.62 1.24 -10.71
N GLY A 101 17.85 1.13 -10.23
CA GLY A 101 18.82 2.23 -10.23
C GLY A 101 19.20 2.67 -11.64
N VAL A 102 19.39 1.74 -12.56
CA VAL A 102 19.66 2.05 -13.99
C VAL A 102 18.48 2.80 -14.60
N LEU A 103 17.26 2.30 -14.42
CA LEU A 103 16.05 2.92 -14.97
C LEU A 103 15.79 4.31 -14.36
N LEU A 104 15.97 4.47 -13.05
CA LEU A 104 15.87 5.78 -12.42
C LEU A 104 16.88 6.77 -13.02
N ASN A 105 18.16 6.39 -13.08
CA ASN A 105 19.21 7.30 -13.50
C ASN A 105 19.17 7.65 -15.00
N ARG A 106 18.87 6.67 -15.86
CA ARG A 106 18.93 6.84 -17.32
C ARG A 106 17.61 7.25 -17.94
N CYS A 107 16.49 6.83 -17.35
CA CYS A 107 15.17 7.02 -17.94
C CYS A 107 14.36 8.11 -17.20
N ILE A 108 14.39 8.15 -15.87
CA ILE A 108 13.51 9.02 -15.07
C ILE A 108 14.17 10.36 -14.74
N GLU A 109 15.36 10.36 -14.14
CA GLU A 109 16.04 11.56 -13.66
C GLU A 109 16.23 12.64 -14.75
N PRO A 110 16.60 12.31 -16.01
CA PRO A 110 16.75 13.32 -17.06
C PRO A 110 15.45 14.04 -17.44
N ARG A 111 14.29 13.49 -17.07
CA ARG A 111 12.94 13.98 -17.42
C ARG A 111 12.13 14.40 -16.20
N MET A 112 12.80 14.70 -15.08
CA MET A 112 12.11 15.06 -13.84
C MET A 112 11.21 16.30 -14.00
N SER A 113 11.58 17.26 -14.85
CA SER A 113 10.75 18.45 -15.11
C SER A 113 9.38 18.11 -15.74
N GLU A 114 9.29 17.05 -16.54
CA GLU A 114 8.02 16.59 -17.11
C GLU A 114 7.15 15.91 -16.04
N ILE A 115 7.79 15.21 -15.10
CA ILE A 115 7.14 14.60 -13.93
C ILE A 115 6.59 15.66 -12.99
N ASP A 116 7.36 16.73 -12.73
CA ASP A 116 6.90 17.86 -11.93
C ASP A 116 5.70 18.54 -12.60
N ALA A 117 5.76 18.76 -13.92
CA ALA A 117 4.66 19.37 -14.67
C ALA A 117 3.37 18.53 -14.66
N ILE A 118 3.46 17.19 -14.80
CA ILE A 118 2.27 16.33 -14.75
C ILE A 118 1.68 16.29 -13.34
N TYR A 119 2.52 16.29 -12.30
CA TYR A 119 2.08 16.35 -10.91
C TYR A 119 1.35 17.67 -10.62
N ASP A 120 1.91 18.80 -11.04
CA ASP A 120 1.30 20.12 -10.84
C ASP A 120 -0.02 20.27 -11.59
N ALA A 121 -0.12 19.69 -12.80
CA ALA A 121 -1.39 19.62 -13.53
C ALA A 121 -2.42 18.76 -12.80
N ALA A 122 -2.02 17.61 -12.27
CA ALA A 122 -2.89 16.73 -11.48
C ALA A 122 -3.38 17.42 -10.20
N LYS A 123 -2.48 18.10 -9.46
CA LYS A 123 -2.81 18.87 -8.25
C LYS A 123 -3.80 19.99 -8.53
N ARG A 124 -3.58 20.78 -9.61
CA ARG A 124 -4.52 21.83 -10.02
C ARG A 124 -5.90 21.28 -10.34
N ARG A 125 -5.98 20.20 -11.13
CA ARG A 125 -7.24 19.56 -11.48
C ARG A 125 -8.01 19.08 -10.25
N LEU A 126 -7.32 18.44 -9.29
CA LEU A 126 -7.92 18.02 -8.02
C LEU A 126 -8.43 19.23 -7.22
N SER A 127 -7.61 20.27 -7.09
CA SER A 127 -7.99 21.48 -6.35
C SER A 127 -9.22 22.18 -6.94
N GLU A 128 -9.34 22.22 -8.27
CA GLU A 128 -10.51 22.78 -8.98
C GLU A 128 -11.79 21.98 -8.64
N ILE A 129 -11.74 20.65 -8.71
CA ILE A 129 -12.87 19.77 -8.37
C ILE A 129 -13.29 19.97 -6.91
N VAL A 130 -12.31 19.95 -6.00
CA VAL A 130 -12.56 20.07 -4.55
C VAL A 130 -13.13 21.44 -4.20
N THR A 131 -12.55 22.51 -4.74
CA THR A 131 -13.02 23.88 -4.48
C THR A 131 -14.41 24.10 -5.06
N HIS A 132 -14.69 23.57 -6.26
CA HIS A 132 -16.02 23.64 -6.85
C HIS A 132 -17.07 22.94 -5.98
N GLU A 133 -16.79 21.72 -5.51
CA GLU A 133 -17.72 20.97 -4.67
C GLU A 133 -17.97 21.67 -3.33
N LEU A 134 -16.91 22.19 -2.68
CA LEU A 134 -17.06 22.93 -1.42
C LEU A 134 -17.83 24.24 -1.62
N ALA A 135 -17.58 24.99 -2.71
CA ALA A 135 -18.32 26.20 -3.04
C ALA A 135 -19.81 25.93 -3.28
N GLY A 136 -20.14 24.81 -3.94
CA GLY A 136 -21.53 24.37 -4.14
C GLY A 136 -22.33 24.18 -2.84
N LEU A 137 -21.66 23.87 -1.73
CA LEU A 137 -22.29 23.78 -0.40
C LEU A 137 -22.74 25.15 0.13
N ASP A 138 -22.02 26.23 -0.19
CA ASP A 138 -22.41 27.60 0.22
C ASP A 138 -23.61 28.10 -0.58
N ALA A 139 -23.60 27.91 -1.89
CA ALA A 139 -24.68 28.38 -2.76
C ALA A 139 -26.02 27.72 -2.39
N ALA A 140 -26.01 26.42 -2.09
CA ALA A 140 -27.19 25.70 -1.62
C ALA A 140 -27.67 26.16 -0.23
N ALA A 141 -26.76 26.53 0.68
CA ALA A 141 -27.11 27.07 1.99
C ALA A 141 -27.68 28.51 1.89
N ALA A 142 -27.15 29.32 0.97
CA ALA A 142 -27.64 30.67 0.69
C ALA A 142 -29.01 30.69 0.00
N ASP A 143 -29.27 29.75 -0.93
CA ASP A 143 -30.59 29.62 -1.57
C ASP A 143 -31.65 29.12 -0.58
N SER A 144 -31.28 28.24 0.36
CA SER A 144 -32.18 27.72 1.41
C SER A 144 -32.59 28.79 2.43
N THR A 145 -31.71 29.76 2.72
CA THR A 145 -32.02 30.91 3.59
C THR A 145 -32.84 32.01 2.90
N SER A 146 -33.01 31.95 1.57
CA SER A 146 -33.80 32.92 0.79
C SER A 146 -35.30 32.60 0.72
N ALA A 147 -35.71 31.39 1.13
CA ALA A 147 -37.11 30.95 1.09
C ALA A 147 -37.86 31.22 2.42
N LEU A 148 -38.16 32.49 2.70
CA LEU A 148 -39.17 32.85 3.70
C LEU A 148 -40.58 32.73 3.09
N PRO A 149 -41.48 31.88 3.63
CA PRO A 149 -42.90 31.98 3.29
C PRO A 149 -43.47 33.25 3.95
N THR A 150 -43.87 34.23 3.14
CA THR A 150 -44.69 35.36 3.59
C THR A 150 -46.07 34.86 4.02
N ALA A 151 -46.21 34.49 5.29
CA ALA A 151 -47.50 34.28 5.94
C ALA A 151 -47.87 35.52 6.76
N LYS A 152 -48.90 36.26 6.28
CA LYS A 152 -49.59 37.27 7.08
C LYS A 152 -50.37 36.59 8.21
N ARG A 153 -50.13 36.96 9.48
CA ARG A 153 -51.18 37.34 10.45
C ARG A 153 -50.62 37.81 11.80
N GLU A 154 -51.50 38.56 12.46
CA GLU A 154 -51.29 39.54 13.52
C GLU A 154 -51.20 38.98 14.96
N PHE A 155 -50.46 39.73 15.79
CA PHE A 155 -50.68 40.14 17.20
C PHE A 155 -51.16 39.12 18.28
N LEU A 156 -50.29 38.82 19.27
CA LEU A 156 -50.45 39.11 20.72
C LEU A 156 -49.43 38.36 21.62
N SER A 157 -48.34 39.06 21.94
CA SER A 157 -47.69 39.30 23.25
C SER A 157 -47.59 38.27 24.42
N PHE A 158 -46.36 38.28 25.00
CA PHE A 158 -45.91 38.06 26.41
C PHE A 158 -45.70 36.63 26.97
N PHE A 159 -44.44 36.24 27.23
CA PHE A 159 -43.79 36.22 28.57
C PHE A 159 -42.27 35.87 28.48
N LYS A 160 -41.49 36.45 29.41
CA LYS A 160 -40.01 36.43 29.54
C LYS A 160 -39.41 35.06 29.91
N ARG A 161 -38.20 34.74 29.41
CA ARG A 161 -37.06 34.29 30.24
C ARG A 161 -35.70 34.34 29.53
N ALA A 162 -34.65 34.40 30.35
CA ALA A 162 -33.29 34.86 30.10
C ALA A 162 -32.51 34.20 28.95
N ARG A 163 -31.73 35.04 28.26
CA ARG A 163 -30.77 34.69 27.21
C ARG A 163 -29.54 34.01 27.84
N ALA A 164 -29.44 32.69 27.66
CA ALA A 164 -28.14 32.01 27.67
C ALA A 164 -27.35 32.47 26.44
N PRO A 165 -25.99 32.49 26.46
CA PRO A 165 -25.23 32.73 25.25
C PRO A 165 -25.58 31.61 24.27
N ALA A 166 -26.29 31.97 23.20
CA ALA A 166 -26.53 31.07 22.10
C ALA A 166 -25.17 30.70 21.53
N ALA A 167 -24.78 29.44 21.72
CA ALA A 167 -23.90 28.80 20.76
C ALA A 167 -24.54 29.07 19.40
N VAL A 168 -23.78 29.70 18.50
CA VAL A 168 -24.17 29.86 17.10
C VAL A 168 -24.13 28.45 16.53
N ALA A 169 -25.22 27.71 16.73
CA ALA A 169 -25.52 26.53 15.96
C ALA A 169 -25.99 27.07 14.61
N ASP A 170 -25.07 27.08 13.65
CA ASP A 170 -25.36 27.33 12.26
C ASP A 170 -26.11 26.10 11.72
N SER A 171 -27.41 26.07 12.00
CA SER A 171 -28.31 24.97 11.65
C SER A 171 -29.00 25.28 10.33
N ASP A 172 -28.31 25.09 9.21
CA ASP A 172 -28.92 24.65 7.94
C ASP A 172 -27.90 24.12 6.91
N VAL A 173 -26.83 23.47 7.39
CA VAL A 173 -25.96 22.67 6.54
C VAL A 173 -26.64 21.32 6.36
N ARG A 174 -26.84 20.88 5.11
CA ARG A 174 -27.16 19.47 4.76
C ARG A 174 -26.50 18.54 5.76
N ASP A 175 -27.26 17.58 6.33
CA ASP A 175 -26.75 16.59 7.28
C ASP A 175 -25.37 16.09 6.78
N PRO A 176 -24.26 16.39 7.51
CA PRO A 176 -22.93 16.03 7.07
C PRO A 176 -22.79 14.54 6.73
N GLY A 177 -23.60 13.69 7.39
CA GLY A 177 -23.70 12.26 7.05
C GLY A 177 -24.24 12.00 5.64
N GLN A 178 -25.24 12.76 5.19
CA GLN A 178 -25.78 12.67 3.82
C GLN A 178 -24.77 13.16 2.77
N LEU A 179 -23.97 14.19 3.08
CA LEU A 179 -22.91 14.67 2.18
C LEU A 179 -21.82 13.62 2.00
N ILE A 180 -21.35 13.04 3.10
CA ILE A 180 -20.38 11.94 3.08
C ILE A 180 -20.91 10.74 2.30
N ALA A 181 -22.17 10.36 2.53
CA ALA A 181 -22.81 9.28 1.78
C ALA A 181 -22.92 9.61 0.28
N THR A 182 -23.21 10.86 -0.07
CA THR A 182 -23.28 11.32 -1.47
C THR A 182 -21.91 11.27 -2.15
N TRP A 183 -20.87 11.80 -1.51
CA TRP A 183 -19.50 11.72 -2.04
C TRP A 183 -19.01 10.28 -2.11
N GLY A 184 -19.33 9.45 -1.11
CA GLY A 184 -19.09 8.01 -1.14
C GLY A 184 -19.75 7.37 -2.36
N ALA A 185 -21.04 7.62 -2.60
CA ALA A 185 -21.76 7.08 -3.75
C ALA A 185 -21.18 7.56 -5.09
N LYS A 186 -20.84 8.86 -5.22
CA LYS A 186 -20.15 9.41 -6.40
C LYS A 186 -18.81 8.71 -6.63
N ALA A 187 -18.00 8.54 -5.59
CA ALA A 187 -16.71 7.87 -5.69
C ALA A 187 -16.84 6.39 -6.09
N HIS A 188 -17.91 5.70 -5.72
CA HIS A 188 -18.14 4.31 -6.12
C HIS A 188 -18.66 4.16 -7.55
N SER A 189 -19.39 5.15 -8.07
CA SER A 189 -19.99 5.09 -9.42
C SER A 189 -19.08 5.61 -10.52
N LEU A 190 -18.10 6.46 -10.17
CA LEU A 190 -17.18 7.05 -11.13
C LEU A 190 -16.00 6.11 -11.47
N PRO A 191 -15.52 6.14 -12.71
CA PRO A 191 -14.30 5.42 -13.08
C PRO A 191 -13.08 6.01 -12.37
N ASP A 192 -12.02 5.22 -12.27
CA ASP A 192 -10.74 5.64 -11.70
C ASP A 192 -10.23 6.93 -12.38
N GLY A 193 -10.03 7.98 -11.58
CA GLY A 193 -9.65 9.30 -12.09
C GLY A 193 -9.71 10.39 -11.04
N ALA A 194 -9.56 11.64 -11.50
CA ALA A 194 -9.48 12.82 -10.63
C ALA A 194 -10.73 13.01 -9.76
N GLU A 195 -11.92 12.94 -10.37
CA GLU A 195 -13.19 13.16 -9.67
C GLU A 195 -13.45 12.09 -8.61
N GLN A 196 -13.30 10.82 -8.99
CA GLN A 196 -13.45 9.68 -8.08
C GLN A 196 -12.51 9.81 -6.87
N THR A 197 -11.24 10.15 -7.11
CA THR A 197 -10.23 10.33 -6.04
C THR A 197 -10.57 11.52 -5.16
N ALA A 198 -11.00 12.65 -5.74
CA ALA A 198 -11.39 13.84 -5.01
C ALA A 198 -12.60 13.58 -4.09
N TYR A 199 -13.65 12.92 -4.59
CA TYR A 199 -14.82 12.59 -3.78
C TYR A 199 -14.51 11.59 -2.67
N ARG A 200 -13.63 10.60 -2.93
CA ARG A 200 -13.16 9.69 -1.89
C ARG A 200 -12.41 10.45 -0.79
N ALA A 201 -11.48 11.32 -1.16
CA ALA A 201 -10.72 12.13 -0.21
C ALA A 201 -11.62 13.11 0.57
N LEU A 202 -12.60 13.75 -0.07
CA LEU A 202 -13.62 14.58 0.59
C LEU A 202 -14.36 13.78 1.65
N SER A 203 -14.88 12.60 1.28
CA SER A 203 -15.59 11.71 2.18
C SER A 203 -14.72 11.31 3.38
N THR A 204 -13.48 10.91 3.16
CA THR A 204 -12.53 10.52 4.22
C THR A 204 -12.23 11.69 5.17
N VAL A 205 -11.77 12.83 4.66
CA VAL A 205 -11.36 13.98 5.49
C VAL A 205 -12.52 14.53 6.30
N VAL A 206 -13.68 14.74 5.67
CA VAL A 206 -14.84 15.31 6.36
C VAL A 206 -15.41 14.33 7.38
N SER A 207 -15.41 13.02 7.09
CA SER A 207 -15.78 11.99 8.08
C SER A 207 -14.85 12.02 9.28
N ALA A 208 -13.54 12.10 9.06
CA ALA A 208 -12.55 12.13 10.13
C ALA A 208 -12.72 13.36 11.04
N LEU A 209 -12.92 14.54 10.45
CA LEU A 209 -13.19 15.77 11.19
C LEU A 209 -14.49 15.69 12.02
N LEU A 210 -15.57 15.14 11.45
CA LEU A 210 -16.83 14.93 12.18
C LEU A 210 -16.68 13.98 13.35
N ILE A 211 -15.99 12.85 13.16
CA ILE A 211 -15.75 11.87 14.23
C ILE A 211 -14.95 12.51 15.36
N ARG A 212 -13.94 13.33 15.02
CA ARG A 212 -13.04 13.95 15.99
C ARG A 212 -13.67 15.10 16.76
N HIS A 213 -14.44 15.96 16.08
CA HIS A 213 -14.93 17.22 16.65
C HIS A 213 -16.46 17.29 16.84
N GLY A 214 -17.20 16.28 16.38
CA GLY A 214 -18.67 16.28 16.37
C GLY A 214 -19.31 17.23 15.35
N SER A 215 -18.51 17.94 14.57
CA SER A 215 -18.92 18.88 13.53
C SER A 215 -17.82 19.02 12.47
N VAL A 216 -18.14 19.55 11.29
CA VAL A 216 -17.12 19.85 10.28
C VAL A 216 -16.29 21.03 10.81
N TRP A 217 -15.07 20.75 11.24
CA TRP A 217 -14.15 21.72 11.82
C TRP A 217 -13.11 22.19 10.81
N GLY A 218 -12.75 23.48 10.86
CA GLY A 218 -11.70 24.07 10.04
C GLY A 218 -12.23 24.93 8.89
N SER A 219 -11.35 25.76 8.31
CA SER A 219 -11.71 26.58 7.16
C SER A 219 -11.86 25.71 5.91
N ARG A 220 -12.68 26.17 4.95
CA ARG A 220 -12.80 25.52 3.63
C ARG A 220 -11.47 25.41 2.91
N GLN A 221 -10.60 26.40 3.08
CA GLN A 221 -9.25 26.40 2.51
C GLN A 221 -8.39 25.29 3.12
N LEU A 222 -8.47 25.09 4.43
CA LEU A 222 -7.78 23.99 5.12
C LEU A 222 -8.30 22.63 4.65
N ILE A 223 -9.62 22.44 4.62
CA ILE A 223 -10.23 21.19 4.12
C ILE A 223 -9.86 20.94 2.66
N ALA A 224 -9.92 21.97 1.81
CA ALA A 224 -9.54 21.85 0.40
C ALA A 224 -8.07 21.45 0.23
N SER A 225 -7.15 22.04 1.02
CA SER A 225 -5.74 21.66 1.01
C SER A 225 -5.57 20.20 1.41
N LEU A 226 -6.08 19.80 2.58
CA LEU A 226 -5.98 18.43 3.10
C LEU A 226 -6.49 17.38 2.10
N VAL A 227 -7.67 17.63 1.53
CA VAL A 227 -8.28 16.74 0.53
C VAL A 227 -7.44 16.67 -0.74
N THR A 228 -6.98 17.82 -1.25
CA THR A 228 -6.17 17.88 -2.47
C THR A 228 -4.85 17.14 -2.28
N ASP A 229 -4.17 17.39 -1.16
CA ASP A 229 -2.88 16.81 -0.81
C ASP A 229 -2.97 15.29 -0.61
N MET A 230 -4.01 14.81 0.10
CA MET A 230 -4.32 13.38 0.22
C MET A 230 -4.58 12.73 -1.14
N ALA A 231 -5.39 13.38 -1.99
CA ALA A 231 -5.73 12.87 -3.32
C ALA A 231 -4.51 12.84 -4.27
N CYS A 232 -3.55 13.76 -4.12
CA CYS A 232 -2.34 13.82 -4.95
C CYS A 232 -1.47 12.57 -4.82
N ASN A 233 -1.37 11.96 -3.64
CA ASN A 233 -0.61 10.73 -3.44
C ASN A 233 -1.11 9.53 -4.26
N HIS A 234 -2.41 9.55 -4.60
CA HIS A 234 -3.05 8.51 -5.39
C HIS A 234 -3.12 8.91 -6.87
N PHE A 235 -3.85 9.98 -7.16
CA PHE A 235 -4.09 10.41 -8.54
C PHE A 235 -2.82 10.93 -9.20
N GLY A 236 -2.00 11.72 -8.50
CA GLY A 236 -0.71 12.19 -9.00
C GLY A 236 0.26 11.05 -9.28
N SER A 237 0.30 10.03 -8.42
CA SER A 237 1.09 8.80 -8.65
C SER A 237 0.63 8.07 -9.92
N ASP A 238 -0.69 7.93 -10.11
CA ASP A 238 -1.25 7.27 -11.29
C ASP A 238 -0.98 8.04 -12.60
N GLU A 239 -1.04 9.38 -12.58
CA GLU A 239 -0.66 10.21 -13.74
C GLU A 239 0.83 10.09 -14.06
N ILE A 240 1.71 10.13 -13.05
CA ILE A 240 3.15 9.88 -13.22
C ILE A 240 3.37 8.47 -13.78
N GLY A 241 2.70 7.47 -13.22
CA GLY A 241 2.78 6.08 -13.67
C GLY A 241 2.38 5.90 -15.13
N ARG A 242 1.38 6.65 -15.62
CA ARG A 242 0.98 6.68 -17.04
C ARG A 242 1.97 7.42 -17.92
N LEU A 243 2.56 8.52 -17.43
CA LEU A 243 3.59 9.27 -18.14
C LEU A 243 4.85 8.42 -18.37
N ILE A 244 5.34 7.72 -17.33
CA ILE A 244 6.60 6.99 -17.40
C ILE A 244 6.47 5.61 -18.08
N GLU A 245 5.26 5.10 -18.27
CA GLU A 245 5.01 3.78 -18.88
C GLU A 245 5.74 3.57 -20.22
N PRO A 246 5.52 4.41 -21.26
CA PRO A 246 6.24 4.27 -22.52
C PRO A 246 7.76 4.45 -22.36
N TRP A 247 8.19 5.27 -21.39
CA TRP A 247 9.61 5.50 -21.12
C TRP A 247 10.28 4.26 -20.55
N MET A 248 9.60 3.56 -19.64
CA MET A 248 10.06 2.34 -19.00
C MET A 248 10.17 1.20 -20.01
N THR A 249 9.18 1.05 -20.90
CA THR A 249 9.22 0.06 -21.99
C THR A 249 10.42 0.31 -22.90
N HIS A 250 10.60 1.55 -23.36
CA HIS A 250 11.73 1.90 -24.23
C HIS A 250 13.09 1.72 -23.54
N ALA A 251 13.19 2.09 -22.27
CA ALA A 251 14.42 1.91 -21.50
C ALA A 251 14.73 0.43 -21.26
N ALA A 252 13.71 -0.41 -21.01
CA ALA A 252 13.87 -1.85 -20.89
C ALA A 252 14.43 -2.45 -22.19
N GLU A 253 13.96 -2.00 -23.35
CA GLU A 253 14.50 -2.43 -24.65
C GLU A 253 15.98 -2.04 -24.82
N ILE A 254 16.36 -0.81 -24.49
CA ILE A 254 17.75 -0.33 -24.58
C ILE A 254 18.68 -1.10 -23.64
N GLU A 255 18.24 -1.34 -22.41
CA GLU A 255 19.04 -2.03 -21.38
C GLU A 255 18.99 -3.56 -21.54
N GLY A 256 18.22 -4.08 -22.50
CA GLY A 256 18.06 -5.52 -22.73
C GLY A 256 17.29 -6.25 -21.63
N TYR A 257 16.45 -5.54 -20.87
CA TYR A 257 15.58 -6.14 -19.86
C TYR A 257 14.37 -6.80 -20.51
N SER A 258 14.03 -8.00 -20.06
CA SER A 258 12.90 -8.75 -20.59
C SER A 258 11.58 -8.28 -19.96
N LEU A 259 10.64 -7.85 -20.79
CA LEU A 259 9.26 -7.62 -20.40
C LEU A 259 8.56 -8.95 -20.09
N LEU A 260 7.74 -8.96 -19.06
CA LEU A 260 6.94 -10.13 -18.71
C LEU A 260 5.79 -10.30 -19.72
N PRO A 261 5.62 -11.49 -20.30
CA PRO A 261 4.59 -11.70 -21.29
C PRO A 261 3.19 -11.71 -20.66
N ARG A 262 2.20 -11.34 -21.47
CA ARG A 262 0.79 -11.60 -21.18
C ARG A 262 0.55 -13.12 -21.23
N GLN A 263 -0.22 -13.61 -20.28
CA GLN A 263 -0.62 -15.01 -20.14
C GLN A 263 -2.14 -15.12 -20.27
N GLU A 264 -2.62 -15.98 -21.18
CA GLU A 264 -4.05 -16.25 -21.31
C GLU A 264 -4.60 -16.98 -20.09
N GLN A 265 -3.77 -17.85 -19.50
CA GLN A 265 -4.08 -18.63 -18.30
C GLN A 265 -3.04 -18.36 -17.20
N PRO A 266 -3.11 -17.24 -16.48
CA PRO A 266 -2.10 -16.91 -15.49
C PRO A 266 -2.04 -17.96 -14.38
N VAL A 267 -0.87 -18.59 -14.21
CA VAL A 267 -0.53 -19.38 -13.03
C VAL A 267 -0.09 -18.45 -11.90
N VAL A 268 -0.62 -18.69 -10.70
CA VAL A 268 -0.19 -18.00 -9.49
C VAL A 268 0.38 -18.99 -8.49
N MET A 269 1.59 -18.72 -8.02
CA MET A 269 2.20 -19.40 -6.89
C MET A 269 2.21 -18.43 -5.71
N ASN A 270 1.56 -18.78 -4.61
CA ASN A 270 1.49 -17.91 -3.43
C ASN A 270 2.07 -18.62 -2.21
N THR A 271 3.05 -17.98 -1.58
CA THR A 271 3.70 -18.48 -0.38
C THR A 271 3.20 -17.75 0.85
N LYS A 272 2.55 -18.48 1.76
CA LYS A 272 2.07 -17.96 3.03
C LYS A 272 2.88 -18.53 4.18
N GLY A 273 3.34 -17.62 5.04
CA GLY A 273 4.25 -17.89 6.13
C GLY A 273 4.55 -16.59 6.87
N PRO A 274 4.72 -16.61 8.19
CA PRO A 274 5.13 -15.40 8.91
C PRO A 274 6.52 -14.92 8.49
N SER A 275 6.88 -13.71 8.92
CA SER A 275 8.25 -13.22 8.72
C SER A 275 9.26 -14.22 9.27
N ALA A 276 10.39 -14.41 8.58
CA ALA A 276 11.45 -15.34 8.96
C ALA A 276 11.07 -16.84 9.01
N SER A 277 9.91 -17.26 8.49
CA SER A 277 9.52 -18.68 8.42
C SER A 277 10.33 -19.51 7.40
N GLY A 278 11.10 -18.87 6.53
CA GLY A 278 11.82 -19.54 5.45
C GLY A 278 11.03 -19.66 4.15
N LYS A 279 10.06 -18.78 3.89
CA LYS A 279 9.30 -18.76 2.61
C LYS A 279 10.20 -18.82 1.38
N SER A 280 11.26 -18.01 1.36
CA SER A 280 12.18 -17.93 0.23
C SER A 280 13.01 -19.21 0.02
N THR A 281 13.07 -20.14 1.00
CA THR A 281 13.72 -21.45 0.80
C THR A 281 12.87 -22.41 -0.05
N LEU A 282 11.60 -22.09 -0.34
CA LEU A 282 10.76 -22.86 -1.25
C LEU A 282 10.99 -22.53 -2.73
N ARG A 283 11.78 -21.49 -3.03
CA ARG A 283 12.00 -21.02 -4.39
C ARG A 283 12.51 -22.11 -5.35
N PRO A 284 13.46 -23.00 -4.97
CA PRO A 284 13.85 -24.12 -5.83
C PRO A 284 12.70 -25.07 -6.15
N LEU A 285 11.86 -25.39 -5.17
CA LEU A 285 10.68 -26.24 -5.36
C LEU A 285 9.67 -25.59 -6.31
N GLN A 286 9.44 -24.28 -6.15
CA GLN A 286 8.54 -23.51 -7.02
C GLN A 286 9.06 -23.45 -8.46
N LYS A 287 10.38 -23.34 -8.63
CA LYS A 287 11.02 -23.37 -9.94
C LYS A 287 10.93 -24.75 -10.61
N THR A 288 11.09 -25.83 -9.85
CA THR A 288 10.82 -27.19 -10.34
C THR A 288 9.36 -27.35 -10.75
N LEU A 289 8.42 -26.92 -9.89
CA LEU A 289 6.99 -26.97 -10.21
C LEU A 289 6.67 -26.19 -11.49
N ALA A 290 7.24 -25.01 -11.69
CA ALA A 290 7.07 -24.23 -12.91
C ALA A 290 7.47 -25.04 -14.16
N GLY A 291 8.63 -25.71 -14.12
CA GLY A 291 9.06 -26.63 -15.17
C GLY A 291 8.09 -27.81 -15.38
N ASP A 292 7.64 -28.44 -14.30
CA ASP A 292 6.74 -29.60 -14.35
C ASP A 292 5.37 -29.28 -14.96
N ILE A 293 4.88 -28.04 -14.78
CA ILE A 293 3.61 -27.58 -15.36
C ILE A 293 3.79 -26.85 -16.70
N GLY A 294 5.02 -26.85 -17.24
CA GLY A 294 5.31 -26.32 -18.57
C GLY A 294 5.33 -24.80 -18.68
N VAL A 295 5.56 -24.06 -17.59
CA VAL A 295 5.67 -22.60 -17.59
C VAL A 295 7.10 -22.14 -17.32
N ALA A 296 7.54 -21.10 -18.00
CA ALA A 296 8.90 -20.59 -17.80
C ALA A 296 9.00 -19.74 -16.53
N TRP A 297 9.99 -20.05 -15.68
CA TRP A 297 10.22 -19.32 -14.43
C TRP A 297 10.45 -17.82 -14.64
N SER A 298 11.12 -17.45 -15.72
CA SER A 298 11.38 -16.05 -16.10
C SER A 298 10.12 -15.25 -16.46
N GLU A 299 8.96 -15.90 -16.61
CA GLU A 299 7.69 -15.25 -16.95
C GLU A 299 6.85 -14.93 -15.70
N PHE A 300 7.36 -15.20 -14.50
CA PHE A 300 6.72 -14.85 -13.24
C PHE A 300 7.08 -13.43 -12.80
N ALA A 301 6.07 -12.60 -12.58
CA ALA A 301 6.19 -11.39 -11.78
C ALA A 301 6.40 -11.78 -10.32
N LEU A 302 7.57 -11.44 -9.78
CA LEU A 302 7.98 -11.89 -8.44
C LEU A 302 7.66 -10.81 -7.40
N ILE A 303 6.48 -10.94 -6.80
CA ILE A 303 5.91 -9.96 -5.88
C ILE A 303 6.46 -10.19 -4.46
N SER A 304 7.51 -9.44 -4.10
CA SER A 304 8.10 -9.45 -2.75
C SER A 304 8.47 -8.04 -2.28
N PRO A 305 7.51 -7.27 -1.71
CA PRO A 305 7.71 -5.86 -1.37
C PRO A 305 8.93 -5.57 -0.46
N ASP A 306 9.31 -6.51 0.40
CA ASP A 306 10.48 -6.37 1.28
C ASP A 306 11.81 -6.10 0.52
N ILE A 307 11.89 -6.40 -0.79
CA ILE A 307 13.08 -6.09 -1.60
C ILE A 307 13.21 -4.58 -1.89
N TRP A 308 12.11 -3.81 -1.83
CA TRP A 308 12.12 -2.38 -2.11
C TRP A 308 12.79 -1.56 -1.02
N ARG A 309 12.84 -2.04 0.24
CA ARG A 309 13.29 -1.26 1.42
C ARG A 309 14.67 -0.62 1.24
N LYS A 310 15.63 -1.37 0.68
CA LYS A 310 16.99 -0.86 0.42
C LYS A 310 17.08 0.13 -0.74
N GLN A 311 16.01 0.29 -1.52
CA GLN A 311 15.86 1.37 -2.49
C GLN A 311 15.23 2.62 -1.85
N LEU A 312 14.42 2.44 -0.79
CA LEU A 312 13.71 3.53 -0.11
C LEU A 312 14.61 4.28 0.88
N ILE A 313 15.56 3.59 1.50
CA ILE A 313 16.51 4.18 2.45
C ILE A 313 17.89 3.57 2.30
N ASP A 314 18.92 4.40 2.41
CA ASP A 314 20.31 3.95 2.49
C ASP A 314 20.61 3.48 3.92
N TYR A 315 20.85 2.18 4.07
CA TYR A 315 21.10 1.54 5.36
C TYR A 315 22.43 2.00 5.98
N ASP A 316 23.44 2.28 5.16
CA ASP A 316 24.77 2.66 5.65
C ASP A 316 24.77 4.09 6.22
N SER A 317 23.82 4.93 5.79
CA SER A 317 23.64 6.30 6.30
C SER A 317 23.05 6.41 7.71
N LEU A 318 22.52 5.32 8.27
CA LEU A 318 21.70 5.36 9.50
C LEU A 318 22.51 5.38 10.81
N GLY A 319 23.83 5.20 10.75
CA GLY A 319 24.69 5.25 11.93
C GLY A 319 24.22 4.32 13.05
N ALA A 320 24.09 4.84 14.27
CA ALA A 320 23.73 4.05 15.46
C ALA A 320 22.29 3.49 15.43
N VAL A 321 21.39 4.05 14.61
CA VAL A 321 19.98 3.64 14.56
C VAL A 321 19.68 2.65 13.43
N PHE A 322 20.73 2.09 12.80
CA PHE A 322 20.60 1.20 11.63
C PHE A 322 19.66 0.01 11.83
N ARG A 323 19.47 -0.48 13.06
CA ARG A 323 18.55 -1.59 13.34
C ARG A 323 17.09 -1.23 13.07
N TYR A 324 16.74 0.06 13.10
CA TYR A 324 15.41 0.54 12.73
C TYR A 324 15.22 0.73 11.22
N ALA A 325 16.22 0.43 10.38
CA ALA A 325 16.14 0.66 8.93
C ALA A 325 14.87 0.09 8.28
N ALA A 326 14.49 -1.14 8.65
CA ALA A 326 13.26 -1.74 8.14
C ALA A 326 12.00 -1.04 8.68
N SER A 327 11.99 -0.62 9.95
CA SER A 327 10.87 0.10 10.54
C SER A 327 10.68 1.48 9.89
N PHE A 328 11.75 2.19 9.59
CA PHE A 328 11.72 3.52 8.95
C PHE A 328 11.11 3.53 7.54
N THR A 329 11.04 2.39 6.86
CA THR A 329 10.37 2.29 5.55
C THR A 329 9.01 1.60 5.63
N GLY A 330 8.51 1.26 6.83
CA GLY A 330 7.32 0.43 7.00
C GLY A 330 6.06 1.03 6.39
N GLU A 331 5.77 2.27 6.74
CA GLU A 331 4.58 3.02 6.28
C GLU A 331 4.63 3.29 4.78
N GLU A 332 5.78 3.73 4.26
CA GLU A 332 5.96 3.95 2.83
C GLU A 332 5.84 2.65 2.02
N LEU A 333 6.40 1.56 2.53
CA LEU A 333 6.28 0.26 1.88
C LEU A 333 4.82 -0.17 1.73
N GLN A 334 4.00 0.05 2.78
CA GLN A 334 2.57 -0.23 2.74
C GLN A 334 1.87 0.58 1.63
N LEU A 335 2.22 1.86 1.47
CA LEU A 335 1.65 2.71 0.42
C LEU A 335 2.04 2.24 -0.99
N ILE A 336 3.30 1.88 -1.22
CA ILE A 336 3.75 1.36 -2.52
C ILE A 336 3.06 0.03 -2.83
N ASP A 337 2.90 -0.82 -1.82
CA ASP A 337 2.27 -2.13 -1.93
C ASP A 337 0.77 -2.03 -2.29
N GLN A 338 0.06 -1.03 -1.76
CA GLN A 338 -1.32 -0.70 -2.17
C GLN A 338 -1.38 -0.16 -3.60
N LYS A 339 -0.41 0.68 -4.00
CA LYS A 339 -0.30 1.18 -5.38
C LYS A 339 -0.05 0.04 -6.37
N LEU A 340 0.80 -0.93 -6.00
CA LEU A 340 1.00 -2.15 -6.78
C LEU A 340 -0.32 -2.90 -6.98
N ASP A 341 -1.15 -3.08 -5.94
CA ASP A 341 -2.43 -3.78 -6.09
C ASP A 341 -3.37 -3.08 -7.07
N ARG A 342 -3.45 -1.74 -7.03
CA ARG A 342 -4.23 -0.95 -8.00
C ARG A 342 -3.67 -1.09 -9.41
N TYR A 343 -2.35 -1.01 -9.56
CA TYR A 343 -1.68 -1.22 -10.84
C TYR A 343 -2.00 -2.61 -11.43
N MET A 344 -1.86 -3.67 -10.63
CA MET A 344 -2.16 -5.04 -11.03
C MET A 344 -3.64 -5.23 -11.39
N ALA A 345 -4.55 -4.56 -10.69
CA ALA A 345 -5.98 -4.57 -11.04
C ALA A 345 -6.24 -3.93 -12.41
N ARG A 346 -5.59 -2.81 -12.74
CA ARG A 346 -5.69 -2.19 -14.07
C ARG A 346 -5.06 -3.07 -15.15
N LYS A 347 -3.87 -3.64 -14.89
CA LYS A 347 -3.21 -4.60 -15.79
C LYS A 347 -4.10 -5.81 -16.07
N ALA A 348 -4.80 -6.32 -15.06
CA ALA A 348 -5.80 -7.37 -15.22
C ALA A 348 -7.00 -6.95 -16.05
N GLY A 349 -7.52 -5.74 -15.83
CA GLY A 349 -8.63 -5.18 -16.63
C GLY A 349 -8.32 -5.05 -18.12
N ARG A 350 -7.03 -4.90 -18.48
CA ARG A 350 -6.56 -4.90 -19.89
C ARG A 350 -6.26 -6.31 -20.43
N GLY A 351 -6.38 -7.34 -19.60
CA GLY A 351 -6.04 -8.72 -19.98
C GLY A 351 -4.54 -8.93 -20.20
N GLU A 352 -3.68 -8.18 -19.51
CA GLU A 352 -2.22 -8.18 -19.69
C GLU A 352 -1.49 -8.93 -18.57
N MET A 353 -2.18 -9.78 -17.81
CA MET A 353 -1.60 -10.46 -16.65
C MET A 353 -0.50 -11.43 -17.04
N SER A 354 0.61 -11.39 -16.31
CA SER A 354 1.66 -12.40 -16.34
C SER A 354 1.43 -13.47 -15.27
N HIS A 355 2.24 -14.53 -15.24
CA HIS A 355 2.28 -15.43 -14.09
C HIS A 355 2.73 -14.66 -12.85
N LEU A 356 2.27 -15.05 -11.66
CA LEU A 356 2.59 -14.34 -10.41
C LEU A 356 3.22 -15.29 -9.39
N LEU A 357 4.36 -14.90 -8.83
CA LEU A 357 4.91 -15.52 -7.63
C LEU A 357 4.82 -14.52 -6.49
N ILE A 358 3.97 -14.82 -5.50
CA ILE A 358 3.66 -13.91 -4.40
C ILE A 358 4.35 -14.42 -3.13
N ASP A 359 5.34 -13.65 -2.66
CA ASP A 359 6.02 -13.83 -1.36
C ASP A 359 5.83 -12.55 -0.53
N ARG A 360 4.56 -12.27 -0.23
CA ARG A 360 4.10 -11.07 0.47
C ARG A 360 3.27 -11.45 1.69
N PHE A 361 3.55 -10.79 2.81
CA PHE A 361 2.76 -10.85 4.02
C PHE A 361 2.02 -9.52 4.22
N ARG A 362 0.70 -9.57 4.36
CA ARG A 362 -0.11 -8.47 4.90
C ARG A 362 -1.08 -8.99 5.94
N PHE A 363 -1.54 -8.10 6.80
CA PHE A 363 -2.58 -8.41 7.78
C PHE A 363 -3.95 -8.66 7.12
N ASP A 364 -4.27 -7.95 6.04
CA ASP A 364 -5.47 -8.14 5.21
C ASP A 364 -5.33 -9.27 4.17
N SER A 365 -4.14 -9.89 4.00
CA SER A 365 -3.91 -10.97 3.01
C SER A 365 -4.70 -12.26 3.29
N PHE A 366 -5.50 -12.26 4.35
CA PHE A 366 -6.36 -13.36 4.78
C PHE A 366 -7.85 -12.96 4.81
N ALA A 367 -8.18 -11.70 4.50
CA ALA A 367 -9.56 -11.24 4.39
C ALA A 367 -10.23 -11.82 3.14
N PRO A 368 -11.54 -12.17 3.21
CA PRO A 368 -12.30 -12.61 2.03
C PRO A 368 -12.40 -11.49 0.99
N ASP A 369 -12.54 -11.88 -0.29
CA ASP A 369 -12.54 -10.97 -1.44
C ASP A 369 -13.51 -9.79 -1.23
N SER A 370 -12.99 -8.57 -1.45
CA SER A 370 -13.78 -7.34 -1.53
C SER A 370 -13.69 -6.80 -2.95
N ASN A 371 -14.76 -6.22 -3.49
CA ASN A 371 -14.79 -5.75 -4.88
C ASN A 371 -13.99 -4.45 -5.11
N GLU A 372 -13.38 -3.87 -4.07
CA GLU A 372 -12.62 -2.61 -4.18
C GLU A 372 -11.22 -2.81 -4.79
N ALA A 373 -10.82 -1.93 -5.71
CA ALA A 373 -9.45 -1.91 -6.22
C ALA A 373 -8.45 -1.58 -5.09
N GLY A 374 -7.48 -2.46 -4.84
CA GLY A 374 -6.48 -2.31 -3.77
C GLY A 374 -6.68 -3.21 -2.54
N SER A 375 -7.87 -3.80 -2.35
CA SER A 375 -8.19 -4.69 -1.21
C SER A 375 -8.23 -6.18 -1.61
N ASN A 376 -7.89 -6.48 -2.86
CA ASN A 376 -8.05 -7.77 -3.46
C ASN A 376 -6.81 -8.66 -3.33
N LEU A 377 -7.01 -9.96 -3.12
CA LEU A 377 -5.93 -10.92 -3.15
C LEU A 377 -5.39 -11.05 -4.57
N LEU A 378 -4.09 -10.79 -4.77
CA LEU A 378 -3.43 -10.96 -6.08
C LEU A 378 -3.63 -12.35 -6.68
N THR A 379 -3.92 -13.37 -5.86
CA THR A 379 -4.29 -14.72 -6.32
C THR A 379 -5.57 -14.76 -7.13
N ARG A 380 -6.47 -13.77 -7.02
CA ARG A 380 -7.69 -13.69 -7.84
C ARG A 380 -7.40 -13.57 -9.34
N PHE A 381 -6.22 -13.09 -9.71
CA PHE A 381 -5.83 -12.95 -11.11
C PHE A 381 -5.33 -14.26 -11.72
N GLY A 382 -5.11 -15.30 -10.90
CA GLY A 382 -4.75 -16.62 -11.37
C GLY A 382 -5.95 -17.38 -11.88
N GLN A 383 -5.76 -18.09 -12.99
CA GLN A 383 -6.65 -19.17 -13.40
C GLN A 383 -6.29 -20.46 -12.65
N ILE A 384 -5.00 -20.72 -12.45
CA ILE A 384 -4.50 -21.84 -11.64
C ILE A 384 -3.76 -21.26 -10.44
N VAL A 385 -4.10 -21.70 -9.24
CA VAL A 385 -3.50 -21.21 -7.99
C VAL A 385 -2.84 -22.35 -7.22
N TYR A 386 -1.54 -22.19 -6.96
CA TYR A 386 -0.75 -23.04 -6.07
C TYR A 386 -0.49 -22.30 -4.76
N LEU A 387 -0.99 -22.86 -3.65
CA LEU A 387 -0.78 -22.32 -2.32
C LEU A 387 0.27 -23.13 -1.55
N PHE A 388 1.32 -22.46 -1.09
CA PHE A 388 2.37 -23.01 -0.25
C PHE A 388 2.26 -22.45 1.16
N PHE A 389 2.14 -23.32 2.15
CA PHE A 389 2.08 -22.92 3.55
C PHE A 389 3.36 -23.35 4.28
N VAL A 390 4.05 -22.38 4.87
CA VAL A 390 5.28 -22.58 5.65
C VAL A 390 5.01 -22.33 7.13
N ILE A 391 5.16 -23.38 7.92
CA ILE A 391 4.94 -23.35 9.36
C ILE A 391 6.29 -23.51 10.06
N THR A 392 6.57 -22.64 11.02
CA THR A 392 7.82 -22.62 11.79
C THR A 392 7.52 -22.25 13.25
N PRO A 393 8.08 -22.97 14.23
CA PRO A 393 7.85 -22.65 15.64
C PRO A 393 8.19 -21.18 15.97
N PRO A 394 7.41 -20.47 16.80
CA PRO A 394 7.61 -19.05 17.08
C PRO A 394 9.03 -18.69 17.56
N ALA A 395 9.63 -19.52 18.43
CA ALA A 395 11.01 -19.31 18.88
C ALA A 395 12.02 -19.29 17.72
N SER A 396 11.88 -20.23 16.77
CA SER A 396 12.73 -20.27 15.58
C SER A 396 12.49 -19.09 14.65
N LEU A 397 11.29 -18.49 14.63
CA LEU A 397 11.05 -17.25 13.87
C LEU A 397 11.88 -16.09 14.44
N VAL A 398 11.95 -15.97 15.76
CA VAL A 398 12.71 -14.91 16.45
C VAL A 398 14.21 -15.07 16.18
N GLU A 399 14.75 -16.27 16.35
CA GLU A 399 16.15 -16.57 16.03
C GLU A 399 16.51 -16.30 14.57
N ARG A 400 15.65 -16.74 13.63
CA ARG A 400 15.87 -16.48 12.20
C ARG A 400 15.75 -15.00 11.86
N ALA A 401 14.84 -14.27 12.48
CA ALA A 401 14.72 -12.82 12.28
C ALA A 401 15.99 -12.09 12.70
N TRP A 402 16.58 -12.48 13.84
CA TRP A 402 17.85 -11.95 14.30
C TRP A 402 19.02 -12.25 13.35
N ASN A 403 19.15 -13.50 12.90
CA ASN A 403 20.19 -13.88 11.95
C ASN A 403 20.06 -13.10 10.62
N ARG A 404 18.83 -12.84 10.15
CA ARG A 404 18.61 -11.97 8.99
C ARG A 404 18.95 -10.50 9.26
N GLY A 405 18.80 -10.05 10.51
CA GLY A 405 19.29 -8.75 10.98
C GLY A 405 20.80 -8.65 10.80
N LEU A 406 21.55 -9.63 11.31
CA LEU A 406 23.01 -9.70 11.20
C LEU A 406 23.48 -9.82 9.75
N GLU A 407 22.82 -10.66 8.94
CA GLU A 407 23.27 -10.97 7.58
C GLU A 407 22.91 -9.86 6.58
N PHE A 408 21.70 -9.29 6.68
CA PHE A 408 21.16 -8.39 5.67
C PHE A 408 20.84 -6.98 6.17
N GLY A 409 21.02 -6.71 7.46
CA GLY A 409 20.61 -5.47 8.13
C GLY A 409 19.10 -5.38 8.39
N ARG A 410 18.36 -6.47 8.23
CA ARG A 410 16.88 -6.50 8.31
C ARG A 410 16.42 -6.92 9.70
N TYR A 411 16.75 -6.13 10.70
CA TYR A 411 16.30 -6.36 12.07
C TYR A 411 14.78 -6.17 12.17
N LYS A 412 14.18 -6.89 13.11
CA LYS A 412 12.76 -6.82 13.42
C LYS A 412 12.54 -7.00 14.92
N ALA A 413 11.60 -6.25 15.47
CA ALA A 413 11.25 -6.37 16.88
C ALA A 413 10.62 -7.75 17.17
N VAL A 414 10.78 -8.23 18.40
CA VAL A 414 10.34 -9.58 18.80
C VAL A 414 8.82 -9.68 18.79
N ASP A 415 8.18 -8.69 19.40
CA ASP A 415 6.73 -8.45 19.39
C ASP A 415 6.18 -8.41 17.97
N ASP A 416 6.76 -7.65 17.04
CA ASP A 416 6.31 -7.68 15.64
C ASP A 416 6.46 -9.07 15.01
N THR A 417 7.58 -9.75 15.27
CA THR A 417 7.83 -11.09 14.70
C THR A 417 6.79 -12.10 15.17
N LEU A 418 6.46 -12.07 16.46
CA LEU A 418 5.45 -12.94 17.06
C LEU A 418 4.03 -12.53 16.64
N ALA A 419 3.72 -11.23 16.58
CA ALA A 419 2.42 -10.74 16.11
C ALA A 419 2.14 -11.17 14.66
N HIS A 420 3.15 -11.07 13.78
CA HIS A 420 3.05 -11.60 12.41
C HIS A 420 2.79 -13.11 12.41
N SER A 421 3.36 -13.86 13.35
CA SER A 421 3.14 -15.31 13.46
C SER A 421 1.70 -15.66 13.86
N VAL A 422 1.13 -14.93 14.82
CA VAL A 422 -0.27 -15.10 15.23
C VAL A 422 -1.19 -14.88 14.04
N VAL A 423 -1.04 -13.73 13.36
CA VAL A 423 -1.88 -13.39 12.21
C VAL A 423 -1.71 -14.40 11.07
N ALA A 424 -0.47 -14.79 10.75
CA ALA A 424 -0.22 -15.77 9.71
C ALA A 424 -0.92 -17.10 10.02
N TYR A 425 -0.73 -17.64 11.23
CA TYR A 425 -1.24 -18.96 11.58
C TYR A 425 -2.75 -18.99 11.80
N SER A 426 -3.35 -17.89 12.27
CA SER A 426 -4.81 -17.77 12.34
C SER A 426 -5.44 -17.58 10.95
N GLY A 427 -4.77 -16.88 10.03
CA GLY A 427 -5.31 -16.57 8.70
C GLY A 427 -5.11 -17.67 7.64
N MET A 428 -4.02 -18.44 7.70
CA MET A 428 -3.73 -19.49 6.71
C MET A 428 -4.87 -20.51 6.52
N PRO A 429 -5.51 -21.04 7.58
CA PRO A 429 -6.64 -21.96 7.42
C PRO A 429 -7.83 -21.31 6.70
N GLN A 430 -8.16 -20.06 7.06
CA GLN A 430 -9.27 -19.33 6.43
C GLN A 430 -9.02 -19.19 4.93
N LEU A 431 -7.84 -18.71 4.54
CA LEU A 431 -7.45 -18.60 3.13
C LEU A 431 -7.52 -19.95 2.41
N PHE A 432 -7.00 -21.01 3.02
CA PHE A 432 -7.06 -22.36 2.43
C PHE A 432 -8.49 -22.82 2.17
N PHE A 433 -9.39 -22.65 3.15
CA PHE A 433 -10.80 -23.06 3.01
C PHE A 433 -11.58 -22.19 2.03
N THR A 434 -11.32 -20.88 1.97
CA THR A 434 -11.92 -20.00 0.97
C THR A 434 -11.55 -20.44 -0.45
N TRP A 435 -10.29 -20.80 -0.69
CA TRP A 435 -9.85 -21.23 -2.02
C TRP A 435 -10.33 -22.62 -2.38
N ILE A 436 -10.27 -23.62 -1.48
CA ILE A 436 -10.72 -24.98 -1.82
C ILE A 436 -12.24 -25.06 -2.10
N GLN A 437 -13.03 -24.12 -1.58
CA GLN A 437 -14.47 -24.03 -1.82
C GLN A 437 -14.84 -23.39 -3.17
N ARG A 438 -13.90 -22.73 -3.86
CA ARG A 438 -14.14 -22.16 -5.18
C ARG A 438 -14.31 -23.26 -6.23
N THR A 439 -15.43 -23.21 -6.94
CA THR A 439 -15.74 -24.12 -8.05
C THR A 439 -15.36 -23.55 -9.42
N ASP A 440 -15.07 -22.26 -9.49
CA ASP A 440 -14.71 -21.53 -10.71
C ASP A 440 -13.23 -21.69 -11.09
N LYS A 441 -12.39 -22.27 -10.22
CA LYS A 441 -10.95 -22.37 -10.41
C LYS A 441 -10.35 -23.70 -9.92
N PRO A 442 -9.42 -24.32 -10.66
CA PRO A 442 -8.64 -25.45 -10.17
C PRO A 442 -7.64 -25.02 -9.09
N ASN A 443 -7.63 -25.72 -7.95
CA ASN A 443 -6.81 -25.38 -6.77
C ASN A 443 -5.92 -26.55 -6.33
N PHE A 444 -4.63 -26.27 -6.05
CA PHE A 444 -3.67 -27.24 -5.52
C PHE A 444 -2.95 -26.67 -4.29
N SER A 445 -2.79 -27.47 -3.22
CA SER A 445 -2.12 -27.03 -2.00
C SER A 445 -1.04 -28.02 -1.54
N THR A 446 0.01 -27.50 -0.91
CA THR A 446 1.05 -28.30 -0.26
C THR A 446 1.55 -27.61 1.01
N THR A 447 1.75 -28.40 2.07
CA THR A 447 2.29 -27.94 3.35
C THR A 447 3.72 -28.45 3.49
N ALA A 448 4.67 -27.55 3.75
CA ALA A 448 6.05 -27.91 4.04
C ALA A 448 6.32 -27.70 5.53
N CYS A 449 6.74 -28.76 6.23
CA CYS A 449 7.25 -28.66 7.59
C CYS A 449 8.76 -28.35 7.51
N GLY A 450 9.25 -27.40 8.30
CA GLY A 450 10.64 -26.91 8.27
C GLY A 450 11.73 -27.93 8.59
N SER A 451 11.42 -29.23 8.63
CA SER A 451 12.32 -30.37 8.85
C SER A 451 12.58 -31.22 7.59
N GLY A 452 12.30 -30.72 6.39
CA GLY A 452 12.86 -31.28 5.15
C GLY A 452 12.12 -32.47 4.52
N SER A 453 10.82 -32.67 4.76
CA SER A 453 10.03 -33.60 3.93
C SER A 453 8.73 -32.97 3.42
N VAL A 454 8.50 -33.11 2.11
CA VAL A 454 7.33 -32.62 1.37
C VAL A 454 6.56 -33.84 0.86
N ARG A 455 5.26 -33.91 1.13
CA ARG A 455 4.33 -34.87 0.49
C ARG A 455 3.28 -34.08 -0.29
N ALA A 456 3.35 -34.13 -1.62
CA ALA A 456 2.26 -33.67 -2.47
C ALA A 456 1.11 -34.69 -2.44
N ARG A 457 -0.15 -34.22 -2.38
CA ARG A 457 -1.33 -35.03 -2.69
C ARG A 457 -2.08 -34.36 -3.83
N SER A 458 -2.11 -35.00 -5.00
CA SER A 458 -2.99 -34.64 -6.11
C SER A 458 -4.36 -35.31 -5.93
N ARG A 459 -5.44 -34.59 -6.20
CA ARG A 459 -6.75 -35.21 -6.49
C ARG A 459 -6.96 -35.13 -8.00
N SER A 460 -6.94 -36.27 -8.67
CA SER A 460 -7.43 -36.37 -10.05
C SER A 460 -8.93 -36.12 -10.04
N VAL A 461 -9.40 -35.15 -10.83
CA VAL A 461 -10.82 -35.00 -11.11
C VAL A 461 -11.23 -36.22 -11.93
N GLY A 462 -11.90 -37.18 -11.28
CA GLY A 462 -12.53 -38.29 -11.95
C GLY A 462 -13.71 -37.75 -12.75
N THR A 463 -13.62 -37.79 -14.07
CA THR A 463 -14.78 -37.85 -14.94
C THR A 463 -15.54 -39.13 -14.64
N THR A 464 -16.80 -39.02 -14.25
CA THR A 464 -17.75 -40.13 -14.24
C THR A 464 -18.91 -39.78 -15.16
N PRO A 465 -19.49 -40.79 -15.83
CA PRO A 465 -20.05 -40.71 -17.18
C PRO A 465 -21.34 -39.91 -17.33
#